data_AF-A0A7Y6NJX9-F1
#
_entry.id   AF-A0A7Y6NJX9-F1
#
_cell.length_a   1.000
_cell.length_b   1.000
_cell.length_c   1.000
_cell.angle_alpha   90.00
_cell.angle_beta   90.00
_cell.angle_gamma   90.00
#
_symmetry.space_group_name_H-M   'P 1'
#
loop_
_entity.id
_entity.type
_entity.pdbx_description
1 polymer ?
#
loop_
_entity_poly.entity_id
_entity_poly.type
_entity_poly.pdbx_seq_one_letter_code
_entity_poly.pdbx_strand_id
1 'polypeptide(L)'
;MKPTLARTVLAAVLAAAAGTAFAQHAERCEPIPKEEWKPQAELERRLTNQGWKISRVKITNGCYEVYGRDERNQRVETFFNPKTFEVVTAPK
;
A
#
# COMPACT_ATOMS: atom_id res chain seq x y z
N MET A 1 21.89 -27.11 -57.34
CA MET A 1 22.81 -26.79 -56.22
C MET A 1 22.17 -25.65 -55.44
N LYS A 2 21.79 -25.86 -54.17
CA LYS A 2 21.15 -24.84 -53.32
C LYS A 2 22.07 -24.59 -52.12
N PRO A 3 22.62 -23.38 -51.94
CA PRO A 3 23.53 -23.12 -50.84
C PRO A 3 22.75 -23.01 -49.53
N THR A 4 23.01 -23.95 -48.62
CA THR A 4 22.66 -23.86 -47.21
C THR A 4 23.68 -22.91 -46.57
N LEU A 5 23.27 -21.69 -46.21
CA LEU A 5 24.15 -20.74 -45.53
C LEU A 5 23.50 -20.16 -44.28
N ALA A 6 24.09 -20.61 -43.18
CA ALA A 6 24.40 -19.87 -41.96
C ALA A 6 23.22 -19.29 -41.16
N ARG A 7 22.84 -20.06 -40.15
CA ARG A 7 22.04 -19.69 -38.99
C ARG A 7 22.83 -18.67 -38.15
N THR A 8 22.74 -17.38 -38.48
CA THR A 8 23.31 -16.29 -37.67
C THR A 8 22.47 -16.09 -36.41
N VAL A 9 23.11 -16.33 -35.27
CA VAL A 9 22.55 -16.23 -33.93
C VAL A 9 22.18 -14.77 -33.62
N LEU A 10 20.88 -14.50 -33.47
CA LEU A 10 20.37 -13.21 -33.01
C LEU A 10 20.50 -13.16 -31.47
N ALA A 11 21.60 -12.60 -30.97
CA ALA A 11 21.77 -12.31 -29.56
C ALA A 11 20.92 -11.08 -29.19
N ALA A 12 19.67 -11.30 -28.80
CA ALA A 12 18.81 -10.27 -28.24
C ALA A 12 19.23 -9.97 -26.80
N VAL A 13 19.95 -8.86 -26.60
CA VAL A 13 20.24 -8.30 -25.27
C VAL A 13 18.95 -7.70 -24.72
N LEU A 14 18.22 -8.47 -23.91
CA LEU A 14 17.13 -7.98 -23.07
C LEU A 14 17.72 -7.26 -21.87
N ALA A 15 18.02 -5.97 -22.01
CA ALA A 15 18.24 -5.08 -20.88
C ALA A 15 16.90 -4.89 -20.16
N ALA A 16 16.63 -5.74 -19.16
CA ALA A 16 15.52 -5.56 -18.25
C ALA A 16 15.79 -4.28 -17.42
N ALA A 17 15.19 -3.18 -17.83
CA ALA A 17 15.05 -2.00 -16.99
C ALA A 17 14.15 -2.38 -15.80
N ALA A 18 14.76 -2.80 -14.70
CA ALA A 18 14.09 -2.91 -13.42
C ALA A 18 13.77 -1.49 -12.95
N GLY A 19 12.62 -0.96 -13.37
CA GLY A 19 12.07 0.28 -12.84
C GLY A 19 11.86 0.13 -11.34
N THR A 20 12.45 1.03 -10.56
CA THR A 20 12.22 1.13 -9.12
C THR A 20 10.79 1.61 -8.91
N ALA A 21 9.88 0.69 -8.56
CA ALA A 21 8.55 1.04 -8.11
C ALA A 21 8.64 1.68 -6.71
N PHE A 22 8.82 2.99 -6.65
CA PHE A 22 8.57 3.75 -5.43
C PHE A 22 7.06 3.85 -5.26
N ALA A 23 6.50 3.06 -4.35
CA ALA A 23 5.13 3.26 -3.90
C ALA A 23 5.07 4.58 -3.12
N GLN A 24 4.72 5.67 -3.81
CA GLN A 24 4.39 6.94 -3.20
C GLN A 24 2.90 6.89 -2.82
N HIS A 25 2.60 6.94 -1.52
CA HIS A 25 1.23 6.99 -1.01
C HIS A 25 0.53 8.27 -1.46
N ALA A 26 -0.53 8.13 -2.26
CA ALA A 26 -1.35 9.24 -2.72
C ALA A 26 -2.35 9.70 -1.66
N GLU A 27 -2.65 8.82 -0.69
CA GLU A 27 -3.64 9.02 0.37
C GLU A 27 -3.24 10.15 1.32
N ARG A 28 -4.19 11.02 1.64
CA ARG A 28 -3.99 12.16 2.54
C ARG A 28 -5.26 12.44 3.34
N CYS A 29 -5.08 12.75 4.62
CA CYS A 29 -6.15 13.22 5.48
C CYS A 29 -6.14 14.75 5.52
N GLU A 30 -7.31 15.35 5.74
CA GLU A 30 -7.42 16.77 6.01
C GLU A 30 -6.54 17.18 7.21
N PRO A 31 -6.05 18.43 7.26
CA PRO A 31 -5.27 18.91 8.40
C PRO A 31 -6.17 18.98 9.64
N ILE A 32 -6.04 17.99 10.52
CA ILE A 32 -6.79 17.89 11.78
C ILE A 32 -5.84 18.22 12.94
N PRO A 33 -6.18 19.15 13.85
CA PRO A 33 -5.41 19.42 15.07
C PRO A 33 -5.16 18.12 15.85
N LYS A 34 -3.94 17.92 16.38
CA LYS A 34 -3.58 16.65 17.03
C LYS A 34 -4.42 16.34 18.26
N GLU A 35 -4.97 17.37 18.90
CA GLU A 35 -5.84 17.27 20.06
C GLU A 35 -7.19 16.63 19.73
N GLU A 36 -7.60 16.67 18.46
CA GLU A 36 -8.81 16.04 17.95
C GLU A 36 -8.59 14.59 17.49
N TRP A 37 -7.34 14.10 17.53
CA TRP A 37 -7.02 12.74 17.11
C TRP A 37 -7.43 11.76 18.20
N LYS A 38 -8.16 10.73 17.81
CA LYS A 38 -8.40 9.59 18.69
C LYS A 38 -7.13 8.76 18.82
N PRO A 39 -6.90 8.07 19.96
CA PRO A 39 -5.73 7.23 20.14
C PRO A 39 -5.66 6.09 19.11
N GLN A 40 -4.45 5.78 18.61
CA GLN A 40 -4.25 4.66 17.68
C GLN A 40 -4.76 3.32 18.23
N ALA A 41 -4.56 3.08 19.53
CA ALA A 41 -5.05 1.87 20.21
C ALA A 41 -6.58 1.69 20.14
N GLU A 42 -7.34 2.78 19.99
CA GLU A 42 -8.78 2.71 19.79
C GLU A 42 -9.14 2.17 18.39
N LEU A 43 -8.42 2.63 17.36
CA LEU A 43 -8.55 2.10 15.99
C LEU A 43 -8.16 0.62 15.94
N GLU A 44 -7.01 0.26 16.53
CA GLU A 44 -6.54 -1.13 16.56
C GLU A 44 -7.55 -2.06 17.22
N ARG A 45 -8.12 -1.65 18.37
CA ARG A 45 -9.16 -2.41 19.06
C ARG A 45 -10.42 -2.55 18.19
N ARG A 46 -10.87 -1.47 17.54
CA ARG A 46 -12.03 -1.50 16.65
C ARG A 46 -11.83 -2.50 15.50
N LEU A 47 -10.70 -2.43 14.82
CA LEU A 47 -10.39 -3.32 13.69
C LEU A 47 -10.22 -4.78 14.14
N THR A 48 -9.55 -5.00 15.28
CA THR A 48 -9.40 -6.35 15.86
C THR A 48 -10.76 -6.96 16.21
N ASN A 49 -11.68 -6.17 16.77
CA ASN A 49 -13.07 -6.59 17.03
C ASN A 49 -13.85 -6.90 15.75
N GLN A 50 -13.45 -6.33 14.61
CA GLN A 50 -14.00 -6.63 13.29
C GLN A 50 -13.35 -7.87 12.63
N GLY A 51 -12.40 -8.53 13.31
CA GLY A 51 -11.72 -9.72 12.82
C GLY A 51 -10.38 -9.47 12.14
N TRP A 52 -9.90 -8.22 12.13
CA TRP A 52 -8.61 -7.89 11.53
C TRP A 52 -7.45 -8.36 12.42
N LYS A 53 -6.34 -8.72 11.78
CA LYS A 53 -5.04 -8.98 12.42
C LYS A 53 -4.09 -7.85 12.08
N ILE A 54 -3.96 -6.88 12.99
CA ILE A 54 -3.11 -5.70 12.79
C ILE A 54 -1.64 -6.06 13.02
N SER A 55 -0.76 -5.65 12.11
CA SER A 55 0.68 -5.85 12.24
C SER A 55 1.44 -4.55 12.52
N ARG A 56 0.91 -3.41 12.05
CA ARG A 56 1.51 -2.09 12.26
C ARG A 56 0.50 -0.98 12.03
N VAL A 57 0.59 0.08 12.82
CA VAL A 57 -0.05 1.37 12.54
C VAL A 57 1.02 2.45 12.44
N LYS A 58 0.96 3.28 11.39
CA LYS A 58 1.84 4.43 11.18
C LYS A 58 1.03 5.71 11.07
N ILE A 59 1.70 6.84 11.24
CA ILE A 59 1.16 8.15 10.84
C ILE A 59 1.80 8.53 9.51
N THR A 60 1.01 8.61 8.45
CA THR A 60 1.46 8.91 7.09
C THR A 60 0.49 9.92 6.47
N ASN A 61 0.99 11.03 5.94
CA ASN A 61 0.17 12.09 5.32
C ASN A 61 -1.04 12.57 6.16
N GLY A 62 -0.88 12.64 7.49
CA GLY A 62 -1.94 13.05 8.41
C GLY A 62 -2.98 11.96 8.73
N CYS A 63 -2.82 10.75 8.23
CA CYS A 63 -3.70 9.61 8.49
C CYS A 63 -3.06 8.56 9.39
N TYR A 64 -3.89 7.68 9.95
CA TYR A 64 -3.43 6.38 10.44
C TYR A 64 -3.37 5.38 9.29
N GLU A 65 -2.17 4.97 8.93
CA GLU A 65 -1.91 3.94 7.92
C GLU A 65 -1.76 2.59 8.63
N VAL A 66 -2.73 1.70 8.39
CA VAL A 66 -2.82 0.40 9.04
C VAL A 66 -2.39 -0.69 8.08
N TYR A 67 -1.43 -1.50 8.52
CA TYR A 67 -1.01 -2.72 7.85
C TYR A 67 -1.51 -3.93 8.63
N GLY A 68 -2.00 -4.94 7.92
CA GLY A 68 -2.47 -6.15 8.57
C GLY A 68 -3.08 -7.17 7.62
N ARG A 69 -3.96 -7.99 8.19
CA ARG A 69 -4.90 -8.81 7.45
C ARG A 69 -6.33 -8.47 7.86
N ASP A 70 -7.22 -8.39 6.90
CA ASP A 70 -8.65 -8.16 7.15
C ASP A 70 -9.35 -9.43 7.68
N GLU A 71 -10.66 -9.36 7.89
CA GLU A 71 -11.49 -10.47 8.36
C GLU A 71 -11.53 -11.66 7.39
N ARG A 72 -11.16 -11.44 6.12
CA ARG A 72 -11.03 -12.45 5.06
C ARG A 72 -9.61 -12.99 4.95
N ASN A 73 -8.73 -12.63 5.89
CA ASN A 73 -7.32 -12.97 5.92
C ASN A 73 -6.51 -12.44 4.71
N GLN A 74 -7.01 -11.42 4.00
CA GLN A 74 -6.31 -10.76 2.90
C GLN A 74 -5.34 -9.72 3.44
N ARG A 75 -4.17 -9.56 2.80
CA ARG A 75 -3.21 -8.52 3.21
C ARG A 75 -3.78 -7.16 2.82
N VAL A 76 -3.82 -6.24 3.79
CA VAL A 76 -4.36 -4.90 3.59
C VAL A 76 -3.38 -3.85 4.08
N GLU A 77 -3.43 -2.72 3.38
CA GLU A 77 -2.83 -1.46 3.73
C GLU A 77 -3.95 -0.42 3.56
N THR A 78 -4.38 0.19 4.66
CA THR A 78 -5.58 1.03 4.65
C THR A 78 -5.36 2.27 5.49
N PHE A 79 -5.71 3.41 4.93
CA PHE A 79 -5.61 4.71 5.57
C PHE A 79 -6.92 5.03 6.28
N PHE A 80 -6.83 5.55 7.49
CA PHE A 80 -7.97 5.94 8.30
C PHE A 80 -7.82 7.38 8.78
N ASN A 81 -8.92 8.13 8.73
CA ASN A 81 -9.00 9.46 9.31
C ASN A 81 -8.79 9.36 10.84
N PRO A 82 -7.87 10.13 11.44
CA PRO A 82 -7.53 9.99 12.86
C PRO A 82 -8.61 10.50 13.82
N LYS A 83 -9.56 11.32 13.34
CA LYS A 83 -10.71 11.82 14.11
C LYS A 83 -11.93 10.90 13.99
N THR A 84 -12.22 10.42 12.78
CA THR A 84 -13.46 9.67 12.51
C THR A 84 -13.27 8.15 12.41
N PHE A 85 -12.04 7.68 12.15
CA PHE A 85 -11.73 6.29 11.75
C PHE A 85 -12.47 5.82 10.50
N GLU A 86 -12.86 6.75 9.64
CA GLU A 86 -13.36 6.42 8.30
C GLU A 86 -12.20 6.06 7.39
N VAL A 87 -12.44 5.10 6.49
CA VAL A 87 -11.45 4.69 5.49
C VAL A 87 -11.23 5.84 4.52
N VAL A 88 -9.97 6.17 4.30
CA VAL A 88 -9.53 7.11 3.27
C VAL A 88 -9.15 6.28 2.05
N THR A 89 -10.03 6.25 1.06
CA THR A 89 -9.64 5.93 -0.31
C THR A 89 -8.97 7.17 -0.90
N ALA A 90 -7.89 7.01 -1.66
CA ALA A 90 -7.07 8.10 -2.20
C ALA A 90 -7.87 9.39 -2.50
N PRO A 91 -7.35 10.58 -2.15
CA PRO A 91 -8.00 11.83 -2.54
C PRO A 91 -8.17 11.82 -4.06
N LYS A 92 -9.38 12.15 -4.51
CA LYS A 92 -9.62 12.43 -5.94
C LYS A 92 -8.72 13.57 -6.41
#